data_AF-A0A0L0AJ35-F1
#
_entry.id   AF-A0A0L0AJ35-F1
#
_cell.length_a   1.000
_cell.length_b   1.000
_cell.length_c   1.000
_cell.angle_alpha   90.00
_cell.angle_beta   90.00
_cell.angle_gamma   90.00
#
_symmetry.space_group_name_H-M   'P 1'
#
loop_
_entity.id
_entity.type
_entity.pdbx_description
1 polymer ?
#
loop_
_entity_poly.entity_id
_entity_poly.type
_entity_poly.pdbx_seq_one_letter_code
_entity_poly.pdbx_strand_id
1 'polypeptide(L)'
;MTHPRGHGIGLVFGAIGCLLLGGCGTLKGADAAFMNLVGPSTQSQVQGRYLDTADVRQYYKLDPQRVTAQRLSYDGMAIPAGEIRQHNVVLIPPLQAYLQGIVTRLGKGWPGELPALQVKVIDSYGFGPSADPFGNLFVPLGMLDNVQSEDEIAAMLGHEMSHVLLHHHDRRAAFQQQNAMLTNVATSIVLAAKVADTRVDHRSDTLKFVSKDPQRTQKTVSNTVLYTALMNSFSENIWSTAWGRTQEDQADLLGADLMIKAGYAPRAASHSLQRLSDFQGKQQFLLGSFATARKNALQESVQNLQVDRLVKEVGVTLNQGLTTGISAAGQYFQRSHMSPLDRDTELRQYLQRQYDGQRRARVNADGWQQLRASNAVAPSLQAYKDAYAATVALEQRQVREARLFSERALASPVRDQPGIRRAQFSVEMAEGKRREALQALQAIKDWSLASPELYDLMIAHHLLNKDPHAALAMIAQAERTLGSEELFITEKLAANQQLKDDAQVKELARKCTQYPTRKDGCKKLLPA
;
A
#
# COMPACT_ATOMS: atom_id res chain seq x y z
N MET A 1 -68.88 35.48 -23.99
CA MET A 1 -68.41 34.27 -23.28
C MET A 1 -66.88 34.30 -23.32
N THR A 2 -66.20 34.98 -22.39
CA THR A 2 -65.78 34.56 -21.02
C THR A 2 -64.65 33.50 -20.98
N HIS A 3 -63.41 34.00 -20.79
CA HIS A 3 -62.22 33.45 -20.08
C HIS A 3 -61.59 32.08 -20.46
N PRO A 4 -60.32 31.80 -20.06
CA PRO A 4 -59.15 32.69 -19.94
C PRO A 4 -57.82 32.09 -20.47
N ARG A 5 -56.80 32.96 -20.54
CA ARG A 5 -55.38 32.68 -20.82
C ARG A 5 -54.73 31.87 -19.69
N GLY A 6 -54.05 30.78 -20.03
CA GLY A 6 -53.08 30.11 -19.15
C GLY A 6 -51.69 30.73 -19.32
N HIS A 7 -51.11 31.23 -18.24
CA HIS A 7 -49.72 31.70 -18.19
C HIS A 7 -48.76 30.51 -18.18
N GLY A 8 -47.76 30.56 -19.07
CA GLY A 8 -46.60 29.67 -19.03
C GLY A 8 -45.71 30.02 -17.84
N ILE A 9 -45.48 29.02 -16.99
CA ILE A 9 -44.50 29.09 -15.90
C ILE A 9 -43.12 28.96 -16.53
N GLY A 10 -42.38 30.07 -16.59
CA GLY A 10 -40.94 30.06 -16.80
C GLY A 10 -40.25 29.55 -15.54
N LEU A 11 -39.57 28.41 -15.64
CA LEU A 11 -38.69 27.89 -14.60
C LEU A 11 -37.39 28.72 -14.60
N VAL A 12 -37.38 29.75 -13.76
CA VAL A 12 -36.17 30.44 -13.30
C VAL A 12 -35.49 29.53 -12.28
N PHE A 13 -34.35 28.93 -12.64
CA PHE A 13 -33.47 28.28 -11.66
C PHE A 13 -32.81 29.35 -10.79
N GLY A 14 -33.46 29.64 -9.67
CA GLY A 14 -32.92 30.48 -8.59
C GLY A 14 -31.80 29.76 -7.84
N ALA A 15 -30.73 30.51 -7.62
CA ALA A 15 -29.62 30.17 -6.74
C ALA A 15 -30.13 29.79 -5.34
N ILE A 16 -29.87 28.55 -4.91
CA ILE A 16 -29.97 28.16 -3.50
C ILE A 16 -28.59 28.34 -2.89
N GLY A 17 -28.50 29.35 -2.02
CA GLY A 17 -27.31 29.75 -1.30
C GLY A 17 -26.93 28.82 -0.15
N CYS A 18 -25.62 28.76 0.08
CA CYS A 18 -24.94 28.26 1.26
C CYS A 18 -25.40 28.97 2.54
N LEU A 19 -25.71 28.18 3.59
CA LEU A 19 -25.66 28.50 5.02
C LEU A 19 -25.68 27.13 5.74
N LEU A 20 -24.88 26.70 6.73
CA LEU A 20 -23.88 27.27 7.63
C LEU A 20 -23.13 26.08 8.28
N LEU A 21 -21.80 25.99 8.16
CA LEU A 21 -20.92 25.49 9.23
C LEU A 21 -19.56 26.21 9.07
N GLY A 22 -19.13 26.87 10.15
CA GLY A 22 -17.99 27.79 10.16
C GLY A 22 -16.68 27.10 9.80
N GLY A 23 -15.98 27.70 8.84
CA GLY A 23 -14.67 27.28 8.36
C GLY A 23 -14.28 28.03 7.09
N CYS A 24 -14.42 29.36 7.08
CA CYS A 24 -14.01 30.18 5.94
C CYS A 24 -12.48 30.37 5.97
N GLY A 25 -11.77 29.34 5.52
CA GLY A 25 -10.36 29.35 5.17
C GLY A 25 -10.21 29.10 3.67
N THR A 26 -10.04 30.19 2.92
CA THR A 26 -9.56 30.25 1.52
C THR A 26 -10.27 29.38 0.47
N LEU A 27 -11.23 29.99 -0.24
CA LEU A 27 -11.85 29.54 -1.51
C LEU A 27 -10.89 29.50 -2.72
N LYS A 28 -9.56 29.46 -2.53
CA LYS A 28 -8.59 29.39 -3.66
C LYS A 28 -8.35 27.97 -4.21
N GLY A 29 -9.02 26.95 -3.67
CA GLY A 29 -8.86 25.55 -4.08
C GLY A 29 -10.14 24.85 -4.55
N ALA A 30 -11.32 25.41 -4.28
CA ALA A 30 -12.61 24.80 -4.64
C ALA A 30 -12.83 24.81 -6.16
N ASP A 31 -12.41 25.88 -6.84
CA ASP A 31 -12.56 26.05 -8.28
C ASP A 31 -11.65 25.08 -9.05
N ALA A 32 -10.41 24.89 -8.58
CA ALA A 32 -9.48 23.91 -9.15
C ALA A 32 -9.92 22.46 -8.88
N ALA A 33 -10.49 22.19 -7.69
CA ALA A 33 -11.06 20.89 -7.37
C ALA A 33 -12.30 20.57 -8.23
N PHE A 34 -13.16 21.56 -8.49
CA PHE A 34 -14.34 21.43 -9.36
C PHE A 34 -13.96 21.31 -10.85
N MET A 35 -12.99 22.09 -11.33
CA MET A 35 -12.49 21.96 -12.71
C MET A 35 -11.79 20.62 -12.95
N ASN A 36 -11.13 20.04 -11.93
CA ASN A 36 -10.65 18.66 -11.97
C ASN A 36 -11.77 17.60 -12.03
N LEU A 37 -13.03 17.96 -11.76
CA LEU A 37 -14.20 17.07 -11.79
C LEU A 37 -15.00 17.18 -13.10
N VAL A 38 -15.02 18.35 -13.77
CA VAL A 38 -15.91 18.64 -14.94
C VAL A 38 -15.23 19.37 -16.11
N GLY A 39 -13.93 19.64 -16.05
CA GLY A 39 -13.19 20.29 -17.13
C GLY A 39 -12.95 19.37 -18.35
N PRO A 40 -12.70 19.94 -19.55
CA PRO A 40 -12.29 19.17 -20.73
C PRO A 40 -10.97 18.42 -20.45
N SER A 41 -10.84 17.20 -20.95
CA SER A 41 -9.65 16.37 -20.70
C SER A 41 -8.39 17.02 -21.25
N THR A 42 -7.29 16.82 -20.54
CA THR A 42 -5.96 17.35 -20.90
C THR A 42 -5.57 16.88 -22.30
N GLN A 43 -5.98 15.67 -22.66
CA GLN A 43 -5.74 15.05 -23.96
C GLN A 43 -6.34 15.83 -25.14
N SER A 44 -7.49 16.47 -24.94
CA SER A 44 -8.19 17.23 -26.00
C SER A 44 -7.48 18.52 -26.40
N GLN A 45 -6.58 19.03 -25.55
CA GLN A 45 -5.93 20.33 -25.72
C GLN A 45 -4.46 20.22 -26.19
N VAL A 46 -3.86 19.04 -26.10
CA VAL A 46 -2.46 18.83 -26.50
C VAL A 46 -2.32 18.85 -28.02
N GLN A 47 -1.53 19.80 -28.52
CA GLN A 47 -1.09 19.87 -29.91
C GLN A 47 0.32 19.27 -30.04
N GLY A 48 0.50 18.34 -30.97
CA GLY A 48 1.74 17.59 -31.11
C GLY A 48 1.88 16.47 -30.08
N ARG A 49 3.08 15.89 -29.99
CA ARG A 49 3.40 14.85 -29.00
C ARG A 49 3.54 15.48 -27.62
N TYR A 50 2.92 14.89 -26.61
CA TYR A 50 2.91 15.42 -25.24
C TYR A 50 4.32 15.56 -24.69
N LEU A 51 5.19 14.57 -24.96
CA LEU A 51 6.60 14.57 -24.60
C LEU A 51 7.35 15.82 -25.09
N ASP A 52 6.95 16.38 -26.23
CA ASP A 52 7.63 17.50 -26.87
C ASP A 52 7.03 18.86 -26.45
N THR A 53 6.02 18.89 -25.58
CA THR A 53 5.36 20.14 -25.12
C THR A 53 6.22 20.93 -24.13
N ALA A 54 5.94 22.24 -24.01
CA ALA A 54 6.61 23.10 -23.03
C ALA A 54 6.38 22.62 -21.58
N ASP A 55 5.18 22.11 -21.31
CA ASP A 55 4.78 21.58 -19.99
C ASP A 55 5.64 20.38 -19.57
N VAL A 56 6.11 19.56 -20.52
CA VAL A 56 6.99 18.42 -20.22
C VAL A 56 8.46 18.82 -20.23
N ARG A 57 8.88 19.70 -21.15
CA ARG A 57 10.28 20.14 -21.28
C ARG A 57 10.86 20.77 -20.02
N GLN A 58 10.02 21.38 -19.18
CA GLN A 58 10.47 21.95 -17.90
C GLN A 58 11.04 20.88 -16.95
N TYR A 59 10.67 19.61 -17.13
CA TYR A 59 11.15 18.48 -16.32
C TYR A 59 12.40 17.81 -16.89
N TYR A 60 12.93 18.25 -18.04
CA TYR A 60 14.09 17.60 -18.68
C TYR A 60 15.40 17.74 -17.92
N LYS A 61 15.51 18.72 -17.02
CA LYS A 61 16.67 18.88 -16.15
C LYS A 61 16.30 18.39 -14.76
N LEU A 62 17.10 17.49 -14.19
CA LEU A 62 16.94 17.13 -12.80
C LEU A 62 17.38 18.32 -11.95
N ASP A 63 16.57 18.66 -10.95
CA ASP A 63 16.97 19.59 -9.92
C ASP A 63 17.80 18.81 -8.88
N PRO A 64 19.12 19.04 -8.77
CA PRO A 64 19.98 18.27 -7.86
C PRO A 64 19.60 18.46 -6.39
N GLN A 65 19.04 19.61 -6.02
CA GLN A 65 18.57 19.87 -4.66
C GLN A 65 17.30 19.05 -4.36
N ARG A 66 16.41 18.89 -5.34
CA ARG A 66 15.25 17.98 -5.23
C ARG A 66 15.63 16.51 -5.25
N VAL A 67 16.58 16.09 -6.09
CA VAL A 67 17.08 14.71 -6.10
C VAL A 67 17.71 14.37 -4.76
N THR A 68 18.41 15.32 -4.13
CA THR A 68 18.95 15.16 -2.77
C THR A 68 17.84 15.17 -1.71
N ALA A 69 16.83 16.03 -1.85
CA ALA A 69 15.65 16.05 -0.98
C ALA A 69 14.81 14.76 -1.08
N GLN A 70 14.72 14.16 -2.26
CA GLN A 70 14.12 12.85 -2.48
C GLN A 70 15.08 11.74 -1.98
N ARG A 71 16.40 11.89 -2.11
CA ARG A 71 17.39 10.96 -1.53
C ARG A 71 17.56 11.07 -0.01
N LEU A 72 16.82 11.94 0.69
CA LEU A 72 16.93 12.16 2.15
C LEU A 72 16.82 10.88 3.01
N SER A 73 16.43 9.74 2.44
CA SER A 73 16.42 8.41 3.06
C SER A 73 17.80 7.80 3.41
N TYR A 74 18.94 8.35 2.97
CA TYR A 74 20.27 7.81 3.33
C TYR A 74 21.14 8.76 4.16
N ASP A 75 20.73 10.02 4.32
CA ASP A 75 21.56 11.11 4.86
C ASP A 75 21.20 11.45 6.32
N GLY A 76 20.39 10.60 6.98
CA GLY A 76 19.98 10.77 8.38
C GLY A 76 18.62 11.44 8.59
N MET A 77 17.77 11.55 7.56
CA MET A 77 16.36 11.91 7.71
C MET A 77 15.46 10.70 7.43
N ALA A 78 14.47 10.46 8.30
CA ALA A 78 13.57 9.31 8.20
C ALA A 78 12.55 9.50 7.06
N ILE A 79 12.33 8.46 6.25
CA ILE A 79 11.14 8.36 5.39
C ILE A 79 9.92 8.47 6.31
N PRO A 80 8.98 9.41 6.06
CA PRO A 80 7.75 9.49 6.84
C PRO A 80 7.03 8.15 6.86
N ALA A 81 6.48 7.75 8.01
CA ALA A 81 5.87 6.41 8.16
C ALA A 81 4.82 6.06 7.08
N GLY A 82 4.08 7.06 6.59
CA GLY A 82 3.07 6.92 5.53
C GLY A 82 3.62 6.79 4.10
N GLU A 83 4.93 6.96 3.89
CA GLU A 83 5.62 6.86 2.59
C GLU A 83 6.47 5.59 2.45
N ILE A 84 6.61 4.81 3.53
CA ILE A 84 7.36 3.57 3.54
C ILE A 84 6.61 2.51 2.71
N ARG A 85 7.36 1.69 1.98
CA ARG A 85 6.86 0.47 1.34
C ARG A 85 6.22 -0.45 2.40
N GLN A 86 4.94 -0.77 2.22
CA GLN A 86 4.17 -1.58 3.17
C GLN A 86 4.25 -3.08 2.92
N HIS A 87 4.56 -3.51 1.69
CA HIS A 87 4.54 -4.92 1.29
C HIS A 87 5.79 -5.69 1.69
N ASN A 88 5.88 -6.98 1.36
CA ASN A 88 7.17 -7.67 1.21
C ASN A 88 7.71 -7.44 -0.21
N VAL A 89 9.03 -7.40 -0.38
CA VAL A 89 9.67 -7.47 -1.70
C VAL A 89 9.79 -8.93 -2.11
N VAL A 90 9.49 -9.20 -3.37
CA VAL A 90 9.72 -10.49 -4.01
C VAL A 90 11.00 -10.42 -4.81
N LEU A 91 11.98 -11.25 -4.47
CA LEU A 91 13.25 -11.30 -5.19
C LEU A 91 13.32 -12.55 -6.06
N ILE A 92 13.00 -12.39 -7.33
CA ILE A 92 13.23 -13.42 -8.35
C ILE A 92 14.22 -12.82 -9.35
N PRO A 93 15.54 -13.10 -9.27
CA PRO A 93 16.56 -12.30 -9.97
C PRO A 93 16.34 -12.16 -11.48
N PRO A 94 15.98 -13.22 -12.24
CA PRO A 94 15.70 -13.07 -13.67
C PRO A 94 14.49 -12.18 -13.96
N LEU A 95 13.43 -12.29 -13.14
CA LEU A 95 12.23 -11.45 -13.27
C LEU A 95 12.55 -9.98 -12.94
N GLN A 96 13.29 -9.75 -11.86
CA GLN A 96 13.73 -8.41 -11.45
C GLN A 96 14.58 -7.75 -12.54
N ALA A 97 15.55 -8.47 -13.11
CA ALA A 97 16.39 -7.98 -14.19
C ALA A 97 15.60 -7.69 -15.47
N TYR A 98 14.63 -8.55 -15.81
CA TYR A 98 13.77 -8.36 -16.97
C TYR A 98 12.90 -7.10 -16.84
N LEU A 99 12.21 -6.93 -15.71
CA LEU A 99 11.36 -5.76 -15.47
C LEU A 99 12.19 -4.47 -15.40
N GLN A 100 13.37 -4.51 -14.77
CA GLN A 100 14.30 -3.38 -14.79
C GLN A 100 14.75 -3.05 -16.22
N GLY A 101 14.99 -4.06 -17.07
CA GLY A 101 15.31 -3.89 -18.48
C GLY A 101 14.23 -3.15 -19.26
N ILE A 102 12.95 -3.42 -18.98
CA ILE A 102 11.81 -2.68 -19.55
C ILE A 102 11.89 -1.19 -19.17
N VAL A 103 12.09 -0.88 -17.88
CA VAL A 103 12.21 0.51 -17.40
C VAL A 103 13.41 1.21 -18.02
N THR A 104 14.56 0.54 -18.08
CA THR A 104 15.76 1.08 -18.74
C THR A 104 15.49 1.34 -20.23
N ARG A 105 14.73 0.49 -20.91
CA ARG A 105 14.36 0.68 -22.32
C ARG A 105 13.38 1.83 -22.51
N LEU A 106 12.35 1.94 -21.66
CA LEU A 106 11.42 3.07 -21.64
C LEU A 106 12.14 4.39 -21.38
N GLY A 107 13.10 4.39 -20.44
CA GLY A 107 13.92 5.55 -20.11
C GLY A 107 14.67 6.13 -21.31
N LYS A 108 15.11 5.30 -22.28
CA LYS A 108 15.74 5.81 -23.52
C LYS A 108 14.81 6.68 -24.37
N GLY A 109 13.49 6.58 -24.16
CA GLY A 109 12.51 7.46 -24.79
C GLY A 109 12.45 8.86 -24.18
N TRP A 110 12.95 9.04 -22.96
CA TRP A 110 12.99 10.32 -22.27
C TRP A 110 14.15 11.20 -22.80
N PRO A 111 13.89 12.42 -23.31
CA PRO A 111 14.94 13.31 -23.83
C PRO A 111 15.73 14.04 -22.75
N GLY A 112 15.24 14.06 -21.51
CA GLY A 112 15.88 14.73 -20.39
C GLY A 112 16.80 13.82 -19.58
N GLU A 113 17.29 14.36 -18.47
CA GLU A 113 17.98 13.61 -17.44
C GLU A 113 17.00 12.65 -16.73
N LEU A 114 17.38 11.38 -16.61
CA LEU A 114 16.56 10.37 -15.95
C LEU A 114 16.88 10.33 -14.45
N PRO A 115 15.87 10.40 -13.56
CA PRO A 115 16.07 10.06 -12.17
C PRO A 115 16.46 8.59 -12.03
N ALA A 116 17.03 8.22 -10.88
CA ALA A 116 17.33 6.82 -10.60
C ALA A 116 16.01 6.04 -10.42
N LEU A 117 15.67 5.19 -11.40
CA LEU A 117 14.46 4.38 -11.39
C LEU A 117 14.77 2.92 -11.09
N GLN A 118 14.09 2.36 -10.10
CA GLN A 118 14.29 0.98 -9.65
C GLN A 118 12.97 0.24 -9.61
N VAL A 119 12.89 -0.89 -10.29
CA VAL A 119 11.73 -1.78 -10.16
C VAL A 119 11.83 -2.58 -8.87
N LYS A 120 10.70 -2.85 -8.20
CA LYS A 120 10.61 -3.80 -7.09
C LYS A 120 9.34 -4.62 -7.24
N VAL A 121 9.48 -5.93 -7.36
CA VAL A 121 8.30 -6.81 -7.30
C VAL A 121 7.81 -6.88 -5.85
N ILE A 122 6.51 -6.76 -5.62
CA ILE A 122 5.92 -6.76 -4.28
C ILE A 122 4.95 -7.93 -4.10
N ASP A 123 4.94 -8.47 -2.87
CA ASP A 123 4.04 -9.53 -2.43
C ASP A 123 2.62 -8.98 -2.29
N SER A 124 1.98 -8.78 -3.44
CA SER A 124 0.62 -8.28 -3.54
C SER A 124 -0.09 -8.90 -4.73
N TYR A 125 -1.34 -9.32 -4.52
CA TYR A 125 -2.24 -9.83 -5.57
C TYR A 125 -3.23 -8.76 -6.07
N GLY A 126 -2.98 -7.48 -5.78
CA GLY A 126 -3.62 -6.36 -6.45
C GLY A 126 -3.22 -6.22 -7.93
N PHE A 127 -3.92 -5.37 -8.66
CA PHE A 127 -3.62 -5.04 -10.05
C PHE A 127 -3.32 -3.54 -10.18
N GLY A 128 -2.25 -3.22 -10.90
CA GLY A 128 -1.74 -1.86 -11.06
C GLY A 128 -0.39 -1.67 -10.33
N PRO A 129 0.68 -1.30 -11.04
CA PRO A 129 1.92 -0.92 -10.39
C PRO A 129 1.76 0.43 -9.68
N SER A 130 2.81 0.86 -8.98
CA SER A 130 2.86 2.18 -8.37
C SER A 130 4.27 2.75 -8.37
N ALA A 131 4.37 4.07 -8.34
CA ALA A 131 5.62 4.77 -8.06
C ALA A 131 5.65 5.39 -6.65
N ASP A 132 6.85 5.51 -6.08
CA ASP A 132 7.14 6.45 -4.98
C ASP A 132 7.91 7.68 -5.47
N PRO A 133 7.99 8.75 -4.65
CA PRO A 133 8.73 9.96 -5.01
C PRO A 133 10.25 9.74 -5.15
N PHE A 134 10.76 8.58 -4.76
CA PHE A 134 12.18 8.23 -4.73
C PHE A 134 12.63 7.43 -5.95
N GLY A 135 11.71 7.20 -6.90
CA GLY A 135 11.98 6.48 -8.14
C GLY A 135 11.85 4.97 -8.03
N ASN A 136 11.29 4.43 -6.93
CA ASN A 136 10.93 3.02 -6.89
C ASN A 136 9.60 2.81 -7.63
N LEU A 137 9.57 1.82 -8.52
CA LEU A 137 8.39 1.35 -9.22
C LEU A 137 8.01 -0.04 -8.68
N PHE A 138 6.92 -0.11 -7.92
CA PHE A 138 6.44 -1.34 -7.30
C PHE A 138 5.50 -2.10 -8.24
N VAL A 139 5.80 -3.37 -8.47
CA VAL A 139 5.06 -4.24 -9.39
C VAL A 139 4.41 -5.38 -8.61
N PRO A 140 3.08 -5.39 -8.43
CA PRO A 140 2.38 -6.49 -7.77
C PRO A 140 2.49 -7.80 -8.54
N LEU A 141 2.59 -8.92 -7.82
CA LEU A 141 2.46 -10.26 -8.38
C LEU A 141 1.11 -10.47 -9.08
N GLY A 142 0.03 -9.88 -8.56
CA GLY A 142 -1.30 -9.94 -9.17
C GLY A 142 -1.35 -9.32 -10.56
N MET A 143 -0.65 -8.21 -10.79
CA MET A 143 -0.47 -7.63 -12.12
C MET A 143 0.23 -8.64 -13.05
N LEU A 144 1.36 -9.19 -12.61
CA LEU A 144 2.14 -10.14 -13.41
C LEU A 144 1.37 -11.43 -13.76
N ASP A 145 0.45 -11.90 -12.91
CA ASP A 145 -0.39 -13.07 -13.22
C ASP A 145 -1.43 -12.79 -14.33
N ASN A 146 -1.79 -11.51 -14.55
CA ASN A 146 -2.89 -11.10 -15.44
C ASN A 146 -2.44 -10.46 -16.77
N VAL A 147 -1.21 -9.96 -16.88
CA VAL A 147 -0.66 -9.40 -18.13
C VAL A 147 -0.26 -10.50 -19.12
N GLN A 148 -0.45 -10.22 -20.43
CA GLN A 148 -0.18 -11.21 -21.49
C GLN A 148 1.09 -10.93 -22.31
N SER A 149 1.67 -9.73 -22.22
CA SER A 149 2.81 -9.32 -23.05
C SER A 149 3.78 -8.39 -22.33
N GLU A 150 5.01 -8.30 -22.86
CA GLU A 150 6.00 -7.32 -22.38
C GLU A 150 5.49 -5.89 -22.62
N ASP A 151 4.80 -5.65 -23.75
CA ASP A 151 4.25 -4.33 -24.07
C ASP A 151 3.17 -3.88 -23.07
N GLU A 152 2.36 -4.80 -22.53
CA GLU A 152 1.39 -4.47 -21.47
C GLU A 152 2.11 -4.05 -20.18
N ILE A 153 3.18 -4.76 -19.81
CA ILE A 153 4.02 -4.39 -18.66
C ILE A 153 4.68 -3.02 -18.91
N ALA A 154 5.22 -2.81 -20.11
CA ALA A 154 5.84 -1.55 -20.50
C ALA A 154 4.86 -0.38 -20.49
N ALA A 155 3.59 -0.60 -20.85
CA ALA A 155 2.56 0.43 -20.76
C ALA A 155 2.32 0.87 -19.32
N MET A 156 2.12 -0.10 -18.43
CA MET A 156 1.85 0.17 -17.03
C MET A 156 3.07 0.80 -16.33
N LEU A 157 4.28 0.33 -16.62
CA LEU A 157 5.52 0.93 -16.08
C LEU A 157 5.82 2.30 -16.70
N GLY A 158 5.50 2.54 -17.97
CA GLY A 158 5.64 3.84 -18.62
C GLY A 158 4.69 4.89 -18.03
N HIS A 159 3.48 4.48 -17.67
CA HIS A 159 2.53 5.31 -16.92
C HIS A 159 3.09 5.69 -15.54
N GLU A 160 3.56 4.73 -14.73
CA GLU A 160 4.15 5.05 -13.41
C GLU A 160 5.43 5.87 -13.51
N MET A 161 6.28 5.58 -14.51
CA MET A 161 7.47 6.38 -14.77
C MET A 161 7.10 7.84 -15.08
N SER A 162 5.97 8.07 -15.74
CA SER A 162 5.47 9.42 -16.03
C SER A 162 5.07 10.18 -14.76
N HIS A 163 4.49 9.52 -13.75
CA HIS A 163 4.23 10.15 -12.45
C HIS A 163 5.50 10.62 -11.76
N VAL A 164 6.58 9.84 -11.85
CA VAL A 164 7.89 10.24 -11.31
C VAL A 164 8.47 11.40 -12.11
N LEU A 165 8.52 11.30 -13.44
CA LEU A 165 9.11 12.32 -14.32
C LEU A 165 8.40 13.67 -14.24
N LEU A 166 7.08 13.68 -14.01
CA LEU A 166 6.27 14.88 -13.89
C LEU A 166 6.07 15.36 -12.44
N HIS A 167 6.77 14.74 -11.48
CA HIS A 167 6.72 15.07 -10.05
C HIS A 167 5.28 15.10 -9.48
N HIS A 168 4.41 14.19 -9.92
CA HIS A 168 3.02 14.14 -9.46
C HIS A 168 2.90 13.91 -7.94
N HIS A 169 3.95 13.35 -7.32
CA HIS A 169 4.04 13.10 -5.89
C HIS A 169 4.17 14.35 -5.00
N ASP A 170 4.56 15.51 -5.52
CA ASP A 170 4.80 16.73 -4.72
C ASP A 170 3.51 17.31 -4.08
N ARG A 171 2.32 16.89 -4.55
CA ARG A 171 1.02 17.41 -4.09
C ARG A 171 0.33 16.54 -3.02
N ARG A 172 1.04 15.56 -2.44
CA ARG A 172 0.46 14.48 -1.60
C ARG A 172 0.08 14.82 -0.16
N ALA A 173 0.30 16.03 0.32
CA ALA A 173 0.08 16.40 1.72
C ALA A 173 -1.32 16.03 2.27
N ALA A 174 -2.35 15.98 1.40
CA ALA A 174 -3.71 15.61 1.78
C ALA A 174 -3.93 14.10 2.04
N PHE A 175 -3.10 13.19 1.51
CA PHE A 175 -3.29 11.72 1.64
C PHE A 175 -2.53 11.09 2.79
N GLN A 176 -1.45 11.73 3.24
CA GLN A 176 -0.59 11.19 4.31
C GLN A 176 -1.31 11.13 5.67
N GLN A 177 -2.30 12.00 5.89
CA GLN A 177 -3.04 12.07 7.15
C GLN A 177 -4.01 10.89 7.33
N GLN A 178 -4.41 10.21 6.24
CA GLN A 178 -5.43 9.16 6.27
C GLN A 178 -4.85 7.74 6.38
N ASN A 179 -3.64 7.50 5.84
CA ASN A 179 -2.94 6.21 5.94
C ASN A 179 -2.31 5.93 7.31
N ALA A 180 -2.16 6.96 8.15
CA ALA A 180 -1.60 6.85 9.50
C ALA A 180 -2.48 6.02 10.47
N MET A 181 -3.74 5.74 10.12
CA MET A 181 -4.64 4.95 10.97
C MET A 181 -4.42 3.42 10.89
N LEU A 182 -3.69 2.91 9.89
CA LEU A 182 -3.52 1.46 9.70
C LEU A 182 -2.21 0.89 10.29
N THR A 183 -1.25 1.75 10.66
CA THR A 183 0.09 1.33 11.10
C THR A 183 0.16 1.17 12.64
N ASN A 184 0.54 -0.03 13.11
CA ASN A 184 0.97 -0.42 14.47
C ASN A 184 -0.11 -0.89 15.46
N VAL A 185 -0.98 -1.79 15.00
CA VAL A 185 -2.01 -2.41 15.83
C VAL A 185 -1.50 -3.68 16.56
N ALA A 186 -0.50 -4.40 16.02
CA ALA A 186 -0.05 -5.69 16.57
C ALA A 186 0.54 -5.53 17.99
N THR A 187 1.56 -4.71 18.18
CA THR A 187 2.21 -4.51 19.49
C THR A 187 1.23 -3.93 20.52
N SER A 188 0.45 -2.93 20.11
CA SER A 188 -0.50 -2.21 20.96
C SER A 188 -1.63 -3.10 21.48
N ILE A 189 -2.25 -3.91 20.62
CA ILE A 189 -3.33 -4.83 21.04
C ILE A 189 -2.77 -5.98 21.87
N VAL A 190 -1.63 -6.54 21.48
CA VAL A 190 -1.04 -7.67 22.21
C VAL A 190 -0.55 -7.23 23.61
N LEU A 191 0.03 -6.04 23.73
CA LEU A 191 0.38 -5.44 25.02
C LEU A 191 -0.87 -5.10 25.85
N ALA A 192 -1.91 -4.53 25.23
CA ALA A 192 -3.18 -4.24 25.89
C ALA A 192 -3.90 -5.50 26.38
N ALA A 193 -3.89 -6.59 25.60
CA ALA A 193 -4.46 -7.88 25.99
C ALA A 193 -3.71 -8.48 27.20
N LYS A 194 -2.38 -8.34 27.24
CA LYS A 194 -1.56 -8.76 28.38
C LYS A 194 -1.87 -7.91 29.62
N VAL A 195 -2.03 -6.60 29.48
CA VAL A 195 -2.35 -5.69 30.59
C VAL A 195 -3.77 -5.93 31.13
N ALA A 196 -4.77 -6.09 30.25
CA ALA A 196 -6.18 -6.27 30.62
C ALA A 196 -6.45 -7.52 31.45
N ASP A 197 -5.66 -8.59 31.27
CA ASP A 197 -5.79 -9.82 32.03
C ASP A 197 -4.84 -9.91 33.25
N THR A 198 -4.04 -8.87 33.53
CA THR A 198 -3.09 -8.92 34.66
C THR A 198 -3.65 -8.30 35.95
N ARG A 199 -3.35 -8.92 37.10
CA ARG A 199 -3.35 -8.25 38.41
C ARG A 199 -2.00 -7.58 38.61
N VAL A 200 -2.01 -6.37 39.15
CA VAL A 200 -0.82 -5.67 39.63
C VAL A 200 -0.53 -6.16 41.04
N ASP A 201 0.58 -6.87 41.23
CA ASP A 201 1.03 -7.26 42.57
C ASP A 201 1.80 -6.11 43.21
N HIS A 202 1.17 -5.45 44.19
CA HIS A 202 1.75 -4.31 44.92
C HIS A 202 2.72 -4.73 46.04
N ARG A 203 3.05 -6.03 46.18
CA ARG A 203 3.88 -6.54 47.28
C ARG A 203 5.39 -6.59 46.99
N SER A 204 5.86 -6.11 45.85
CA SER A 204 7.31 -6.03 45.55
C SER A 204 7.69 -4.72 44.85
N ASP A 205 8.89 -4.21 45.11
CA ASP A 205 9.53 -3.04 44.46
C ASP A 205 9.71 -3.17 42.93
N THR A 206 9.25 -4.28 42.36
CA THR A 206 9.10 -4.50 40.92
C THR A 206 7.64 -4.76 40.61
N LEU A 207 7.02 -3.91 39.78
CA LEU A 207 5.68 -4.16 39.21
C LEU A 207 5.67 -5.53 38.51
N LYS A 208 5.03 -6.53 39.13
CA LYS A 208 4.83 -7.86 38.54
C LYS A 208 3.40 -7.95 38.03
N PHE A 209 3.27 -8.07 36.70
CA PHE A 209 2.02 -8.33 36.02
C PHE A 209 1.76 -9.85 35.99
N VAL A 210 0.75 -10.33 36.72
CA VAL A 210 0.37 -11.76 36.76
C VAL A 210 -1.00 -11.94 36.10
N SER A 211 -1.06 -12.70 35.00
CA SER A 211 -2.29 -12.98 34.24
C SER A 211 -3.28 -13.81 35.07
N LYS A 212 -4.57 -13.44 35.06
CA LYS A 212 -5.66 -14.12 35.79
C LYS A 212 -5.96 -15.49 35.19
N ASP A 213 -5.91 -15.60 33.88
CA ASP A 213 -6.05 -16.86 33.14
C ASP A 213 -5.01 -16.90 32.01
N PRO A 214 -3.84 -17.51 32.28
CA PRO A 214 -2.77 -17.60 31.31
C PRO A 214 -3.20 -18.27 30.00
N GLN A 215 -4.09 -19.27 30.04
CA GLN A 215 -4.51 -20.02 28.85
C GLN A 215 -5.47 -19.19 27.99
N ARG A 216 -6.43 -18.50 28.61
CA ARG A 216 -7.36 -17.61 27.89
C ARG A 216 -6.63 -16.42 27.28
N THR A 217 -5.74 -15.78 28.04
CA THR A 217 -4.91 -14.67 27.54
C THR A 217 -4.01 -15.11 26.40
N GLN A 218 -3.41 -16.29 26.54
CA GLN A 218 -2.59 -16.87 25.50
C GLN A 218 -3.38 -17.18 24.22
N LYS A 219 -4.63 -17.66 24.32
CA LYS A 219 -5.53 -17.88 23.17
C LYS A 219 -5.95 -16.56 22.51
N THR A 220 -6.31 -15.56 23.30
CA THR A 220 -6.66 -14.22 22.79
C THR A 220 -5.50 -13.59 22.03
N VAL A 221 -4.30 -13.59 22.60
CA VAL A 221 -3.10 -13.05 21.95
C VAL A 221 -2.83 -13.76 20.61
N SER A 222 -2.90 -15.10 20.56
CA SER A 222 -2.69 -15.82 19.30
C SER A 222 -3.74 -15.51 18.25
N ASN A 223 -5.01 -15.47 18.63
CA ASN A 223 -6.08 -15.15 17.71
C ASN A 223 -5.91 -13.72 17.18
N THR A 224 -5.62 -12.75 18.04
CA THR A 224 -5.33 -11.37 17.64
C THR A 224 -4.16 -11.32 16.64
N VAL A 225 -3.04 -11.96 16.94
CA VAL A 225 -1.86 -11.96 16.06
C VAL A 225 -2.19 -12.56 14.69
N LEU A 226 -2.90 -13.69 14.65
CA LEU A 226 -3.36 -14.31 13.41
C LEU A 226 -4.29 -13.38 12.63
N TYR A 227 -5.29 -12.80 13.29
CA TYR A 227 -6.24 -11.91 12.63
C TYR A 227 -5.57 -10.64 12.12
N THR A 228 -4.63 -10.06 12.86
CA THR A 228 -3.85 -8.91 12.40
C THR A 228 -2.99 -9.29 11.19
N ALA A 229 -2.34 -10.45 11.21
CA ALA A 229 -1.53 -10.90 10.07
C ALA A 229 -2.36 -11.11 8.80
N LEU A 230 -3.52 -11.77 8.94
CA LEU A 230 -4.48 -11.92 7.85
C LEU A 230 -4.97 -10.55 7.38
N MET A 231 -5.38 -9.65 8.28
CA MET A 231 -5.87 -8.31 7.92
C MET A 231 -4.85 -7.48 7.12
N ASN A 232 -3.58 -7.51 7.52
CA ASN A 232 -2.52 -6.75 6.85
C ASN A 232 -2.26 -7.27 5.45
N SER A 233 -2.26 -8.61 5.26
CA SER A 233 -2.07 -9.23 3.94
C SER A 233 -3.08 -8.76 2.87
N PHE A 234 -4.28 -8.34 3.28
CA PHE A 234 -5.29 -7.78 2.38
C PHE A 234 -5.27 -6.26 2.29
N SER A 235 -4.99 -5.57 3.40
CA SER A 235 -4.84 -4.11 3.39
C SER A 235 -3.70 -3.68 2.47
N GLU A 236 -2.63 -4.47 2.41
CA GLU A 236 -1.53 -4.31 1.46
C GLU A 236 -2.03 -4.42 0.01
N ASN A 237 -2.97 -5.30 -0.32
CA ASN A 237 -3.49 -5.46 -1.70
C ASN A 237 -4.41 -4.33 -2.17
N ILE A 238 -4.74 -3.37 -1.30
CA ILE A 238 -5.59 -2.21 -1.60
C ILE A 238 -4.72 -0.97 -1.50
N TRP A 239 -3.76 -0.82 -2.41
CA TRP A 239 -3.04 0.44 -2.56
C TRP A 239 -3.44 1.08 -3.88
N SER A 240 -4.05 2.25 -3.79
CA SER A 240 -4.30 3.10 -4.95
C SER A 240 -3.59 4.42 -4.70
N THR A 241 -2.61 4.76 -5.54
CA THR A 241 -2.31 6.16 -5.78
C THR A 241 -3.55 6.77 -6.40
N ALA A 242 -4.29 7.56 -5.63
CA ALA A 242 -5.39 8.29 -6.23
C ALA A 242 -4.87 9.68 -6.62
N TRP A 243 -4.49 9.75 -7.89
CA TRP A 243 -4.07 10.97 -8.57
C TRP A 243 -5.31 11.70 -9.08
N GLY A 244 -5.18 13.00 -9.34
CA GLY A 244 -6.24 13.76 -10.00
C GLY A 244 -6.37 13.37 -11.47
N ARG A 245 -7.56 13.56 -12.07
CA ARG A 245 -7.83 13.27 -13.49
C ARG A 245 -6.77 13.83 -14.45
N THR A 246 -6.36 15.09 -14.27
CA THR A 246 -5.29 15.70 -15.08
C THR A 246 -3.95 14.98 -14.95
N GLN A 247 -3.58 14.50 -13.77
CA GLN A 247 -2.31 13.80 -13.58
C GLN A 247 -2.32 12.42 -14.25
N GLU A 248 -3.47 11.72 -14.22
CA GLU A 248 -3.67 10.47 -14.96
C GLU A 248 -3.59 10.69 -16.48
N ASP A 249 -4.24 11.74 -17.00
CA ASP A 249 -4.14 12.10 -18.42
C ASP A 249 -2.69 12.34 -18.84
N GLN A 250 -1.97 13.15 -18.06
CA GLN A 250 -0.57 13.49 -18.34
C GLN A 250 0.31 12.23 -18.30
N ALA A 251 0.06 11.31 -17.37
CA ALA A 251 0.78 10.06 -17.27
C ALA A 251 0.46 9.08 -18.41
N ASP A 252 -0.79 9.00 -18.87
CA ASP A 252 -1.19 8.20 -20.02
C ASP A 252 -0.57 8.71 -21.32
N LEU A 253 -0.60 10.03 -21.54
CA LEU A 253 -0.01 10.68 -22.71
C LEU A 253 1.51 10.49 -22.76
N LEU A 254 2.20 10.81 -21.65
CA LEU A 254 3.65 10.69 -21.58
C LEU A 254 4.09 9.23 -21.65
N GLY A 255 3.40 8.33 -20.95
CA GLY A 255 3.66 6.90 -20.97
C GLY A 255 3.58 6.33 -22.38
N ALA A 256 2.55 6.72 -23.15
CA ALA A 256 2.40 6.30 -24.54
C ALA A 256 3.52 6.83 -25.45
N ASP A 257 3.94 8.09 -25.28
CA ASP A 257 5.05 8.66 -26.04
C ASP A 257 6.38 7.93 -25.76
N LEU A 258 6.63 7.61 -24.48
CA LEU A 258 7.80 6.86 -24.03
C LEU A 258 7.81 5.44 -24.60
N MET A 259 6.66 4.75 -24.56
CA MET A 259 6.49 3.44 -25.18
C MET A 259 6.83 3.46 -26.67
N ILE A 260 6.26 4.42 -27.42
CA ILE A 260 6.48 4.55 -28.87
C ILE A 260 7.96 4.77 -29.16
N LYS A 261 8.61 5.72 -28.46
CA LYS A 261 10.04 5.97 -28.63
C LYS A 261 10.92 4.77 -28.27
N ALA A 262 10.51 3.99 -27.29
CA ALA A 262 11.17 2.75 -26.89
C ALA A 262 10.91 1.56 -27.84
N GLY A 263 10.04 1.74 -28.84
CA GLY A 263 9.68 0.72 -29.82
C GLY A 263 8.68 -0.33 -29.30
N TYR A 264 7.93 0.00 -28.25
CA TYR A 264 6.82 -0.82 -27.75
C TYR A 264 5.52 -0.54 -28.53
N ALA A 265 4.62 -1.51 -28.51
CA ALA A 265 3.33 -1.45 -29.19
C ALA A 265 2.34 -0.55 -28.43
N PRO A 266 1.88 0.58 -29.00
CA PRO A 266 1.00 1.53 -28.29
C PRO A 266 -0.37 0.94 -27.95
N ARG A 267 -0.82 -0.06 -28.73
CA ARG A 267 -2.07 -0.80 -28.47
C ARG A 267 -2.03 -1.55 -27.13
N ALA A 268 -0.85 -1.85 -26.61
CA ALA A 268 -0.74 -2.53 -25.33
C ALA A 268 -1.17 -1.65 -24.14
N ALA A 269 -1.16 -0.33 -24.27
CA ALA A 269 -1.74 0.57 -23.28
C ALA A 269 -3.26 0.38 -23.15
N SER A 270 -3.96 0.26 -24.29
CA SER A 270 -5.38 -0.13 -24.32
C SER A 270 -5.62 -1.50 -23.69
N HIS A 271 -4.77 -2.48 -23.99
CA HIS A 271 -4.88 -3.81 -23.38
C HIS A 271 -4.67 -3.74 -21.86
N SER A 272 -3.71 -2.96 -21.35
CA SER A 272 -3.51 -2.82 -19.90
C SER A 272 -4.70 -2.17 -19.20
N LEU A 273 -5.34 -1.18 -19.82
CA LEU A 273 -6.58 -0.57 -19.29
C LEU A 273 -7.75 -1.56 -19.30
N GLN A 274 -7.83 -2.42 -20.32
CA GLN A 274 -8.79 -3.52 -20.34
C GLN A 274 -8.54 -4.53 -19.21
N ARG A 275 -7.27 -4.93 -18.96
CA ARG A 275 -6.91 -5.80 -17.82
C ARG A 275 -7.30 -5.16 -16.49
N LEU A 276 -7.09 -3.85 -16.34
CA LEU A 276 -7.50 -3.10 -15.16
C LEU A 276 -9.02 -3.15 -14.97
N SER A 277 -9.79 -2.91 -16.03
CA SER A 277 -11.25 -2.99 -16.02
C SER A 277 -11.74 -4.40 -15.61
N ASP A 278 -11.18 -5.44 -16.21
CA ASP A 278 -11.52 -6.84 -15.92
C ASP A 278 -11.20 -7.21 -14.47
N PHE A 279 -10.08 -6.71 -13.93
CA PHE A 279 -9.68 -6.94 -12.56
C PHE A 279 -10.60 -6.21 -11.57
N GLN A 280 -10.89 -4.93 -11.81
CA GLN A 280 -11.79 -4.13 -10.97
C GLN A 280 -13.19 -4.74 -10.87
N GLY A 281 -13.74 -5.24 -11.98
CA GLY A 281 -15.03 -5.93 -11.98
C GLY A 281 -15.05 -7.17 -11.08
N LYS A 282 -13.97 -7.96 -11.07
CA LYS A 282 -13.82 -9.13 -10.19
C LYS A 282 -13.63 -8.72 -8.72
N GLN A 283 -12.84 -7.68 -8.47
CA GLN A 283 -12.50 -7.24 -7.12
C GLN A 283 -13.70 -6.60 -6.40
N GLN A 284 -14.57 -5.86 -7.10
CA GLN A 284 -15.75 -5.23 -6.51
C GLN A 284 -16.70 -6.27 -5.87
N PHE A 285 -16.84 -7.44 -6.49
CA PHE A 285 -17.61 -8.55 -5.94
C PHE A 285 -16.97 -9.15 -4.68
N LEU A 286 -15.65 -9.37 -4.70
CA LEU A 286 -14.89 -9.95 -3.59
C LEU A 286 -14.79 -9.00 -2.38
N LEU A 287 -14.61 -7.70 -2.61
CA LEU A 287 -14.57 -6.70 -1.55
C LEU A 287 -15.91 -6.57 -0.81
N GLY A 288 -17.03 -6.70 -1.54
CA GLY A 288 -18.37 -6.64 -0.94
C GLY A 288 -18.66 -7.83 -0.01
N SER A 289 -18.31 -9.05 -0.42
CA SER A 289 -18.46 -10.24 0.40
C SER A 289 -17.49 -10.24 1.59
N PHE A 290 -16.26 -9.76 1.38
CA PHE A 290 -15.24 -9.61 2.42
C PHE A 290 -15.62 -8.57 3.49
N ALA A 291 -16.05 -7.37 3.10
CA ALA A 291 -16.46 -6.32 4.05
C ALA A 291 -17.59 -6.82 4.97
N THR A 292 -18.48 -7.64 4.41
CA THR A 292 -19.58 -8.29 5.15
C THR A 292 -19.07 -9.36 6.12
N ALA A 293 -18.21 -10.28 5.67
CA ALA A 293 -17.61 -11.31 6.52
C ALA A 293 -16.78 -10.71 7.68
N ARG A 294 -16.05 -9.62 7.38
CA ARG A 294 -15.23 -8.85 8.32
C ARG A 294 -16.06 -8.15 9.39
N LYS A 295 -17.16 -7.49 9.00
CA LYS A 295 -18.10 -6.85 9.94
C LYS A 295 -18.59 -7.88 10.96
N ASN A 296 -18.97 -9.06 10.48
CA ASN A 296 -19.52 -10.12 11.32
C ASN A 296 -18.46 -10.72 12.27
N ALA A 297 -17.26 -11.03 11.78
CA ALA A 297 -16.19 -11.62 12.60
C ALA A 297 -15.61 -10.65 13.66
N LEU A 298 -15.52 -9.36 13.33
CA LEU A 298 -15.05 -8.35 14.28
C LEU A 298 -16.12 -8.05 15.34
N GLN A 299 -17.40 -8.02 14.97
CA GLN A 299 -18.50 -7.95 15.93
C GLN A 299 -18.46 -9.14 16.90
N GLU A 300 -18.20 -10.35 16.40
CA GLU A 300 -18.06 -11.56 17.22
C GLU A 300 -16.85 -11.51 18.17
N SER A 301 -15.69 -11.03 17.69
CA SER A 301 -14.46 -10.92 18.50
C SER A 301 -14.56 -9.83 19.58
N VAL A 302 -15.20 -8.70 19.27
CA VAL A 302 -15.43 -7.60 20.23
C VAL A 302 -16.47 -8.01 21.29
N GLN A 303 -17.51 -8.75 20.91
CA GLN A 303 -18.50 -9.27 21.87
C GLN A 303 -17.91 -10.27 22.86
N ASN A 304 -16.89 -11.03 22.46
CA ASN A 304 -16.20 -12.00 23.34
C ASN A 304 -15.16 -11.37 24.28
N LEU A 305 -14.83 -10.08 24.09
CA LEU A 305 -13.94 -9.30 24.95
C LEU A 305 -14.78 -8.48 25.95
N GLN A 306 -15.10 -9.06 27.11
CA GLN A 306 -15.74 -8.36 28.23
C GLN A 306 -14.74 -7.37 28.90
N VAL A 307 -14.40 -6.26 28.24
CA VAL A 307 -13.49 -5.24 28.82
C VAL A 307 -14.04 -3.84 28.57
N ASP A 308 -14.21 -3.07 29.65
CA ASP A 308 -14.87 -1.78 29.61
C ASP A 308 -13.89 -0.61 29.37
N ARG A 309 -14.26 0.21 28.38
CA ARG A 309 -13.69 1.49 27.91
C ARG A 309 -12.52 1.45 26.94
N LEU A 310 -11.30 1.03 27.31
CA LEU A 310 -10.14 1.17 26.40
C LEU A 310 -10.27 0.32 25.12
N VAL A 311 -10.76 -0.91 25.25
CA VAL A 311 -10.98 -1.83 24.10
C VAL A 311 -12.19 -1.41 23.25
N LYS A 312 -13.21 -0.79 23.87
CA LYS A 312 -14.36 -0.22 23.14
C LYS A 312 -13.94 0.99 22.32
N GLU A 313 -13.11 1.88 22.86
CA GLU A 313 -12.56 3.02 22.10
C GLU A 313 -11.63 2.53 20.98
N VAL A 314 -10.69 1.62 21.26
CA VAL A 314 -9.81 1.04 20.24
C VAL A 314 -10.62 0.29 19.18
N GLY A 315 -11.63 -0.49 19.56
CA GLY A 315 -12.50 -1.21 18.64
C GLY A 315 -13.41 -0.31 17.81
N VAL A 316 -13.87 0.82 18.34
CA VAL A 316 -14.65 1.84 17.61
C VAL A 316 -13.75 2.66 16.70
N THR A 317 -12.55 3.05 17.14
CA THR A 317 -11.55 3.74 16.30
C THR A 317 -11.02 2.84 15.18
N LEU A 318 -10.82 1.54 15.43
CA LEU A 318 -10.52 0.54 14.40
C LEU A 318 -11.71 0.34 13.46
N ASN A 319 -12.93 0.19 13.97
CA ASN A 319 -14.10 0.06 13.09
C ASN A 319 -14.34 1.30 12.23
N GLN A 320 -14.25 2.50 12.81
CA GLN A 320 -14.43 3.75 12.09
C GLN A 320 -13.27 4.04 11.14
N GLY A 321 -12.01 3.95 11.58
CA GLY A 321 -10.84 4.13 10.70
C GLY A 321 -10.85 3.18 9.50
N LEU A 322 -11.45 1.99 9.66
CA LEU A 322 -11.45 0.94 8.65
C LEU A 322 -12.68 0.95 7.74
N THR A 323 -13.88 1.26 8.28
CA THR A 323 -15.07 1.52 7.45
C THR A 323 -14.94 2.85 6.71
N THR A 324 -14.40 3.88 7.36
CA THR A 324 -14.01 5.15 6.71
C THR A 324 -12.85 4.94 5.76
N GLY A 325 -11.84 4.12 6.08
CA GLY A 325 -10.76 3.77 5.15
C GLY A 325 -11.25 3.07 3.88
N ILE A 326 -12.10 2.04 4.01
CA ILE A 326 -12.68 1.31 2.86
C ILE A 326 -13.68 2.16 2.08
N SER A 327 -14.55 2.91 2.77
CA SER A 327 -15.57 3.74 2.10
C SER A 327 -14.98 5.01 1.51
N ALA A 328 -14.00 5.64 2.17
CA ALA A 328 -13.27 6.77 1.62
C ALA A 328 -12.36 6.32 0.49
N ALA A 329 -11.66 5.17 0.59
CA ALA A 329 -10.92 4.61 -0.54
C ALA A 329 -11.85 4.33 -1.72
N GLY A 330 -13.00 3.66 -1.53
CA GLY A 330 -13.97 3.40 -2.60
C GLY A 330 -14.59 4.67 -3.21
N GLN A 331 -15.00 5.63 -2.38
CA GLN A 331 -15.61 6.89 -2.83
C GLN A 331 -14.58 7.87 -3.41
N TYR A 332 -13.34 7.86 -2.92
CA TYR A 332 -12.24 8.66 -3.46
C TYR A 332 -11.73 8.07 -4.78
N PHE A 333 -11.59 6.74 -4.84
CA PHE A 333 -11.27 6.01 -6.08
C PHE A 333 -12.29 6.31 -7.19
N GLN A 334 -13.59 6.33 -6.87
CA GLN A 334 -14.64 6.71 -7.82
C GLN A 334 -14.67 8.20 -8.20
N ARG A 335 -14.17 9.10 -7.34
CA ARG A 335 -14.21 10.56 -7.56
C ARG A 335 -12.93 11.13 -8.17
N SER A 336 -11.81 10.42 -8.09
CA SER A 336 -10.49 10.92 -8.49
C SER A 336 -9.88 10.19 -9.69
N HIS A 337 -10.32 8.96 -9.98
CA HIS A 337 -9.92 8.23 -11.18
C HIS A 337 -10.99 8.29 -12.26
N MET A 338 -10.58 8.57 -13.51
CA MET A 338 -11.42 8.28 -14.68
C MET A 338 -11.55 6.77 -14.86
N SER A 339 -12.68 6.31 -15.42
CA SER A 339 -12.83 4.88 -15.68
C SER A 339 -11.76 4.42 -16.67
N PRO A 340 -11.26 3.16 -16.58
CA PRO A 340 -10.30 2.64 -17.54
C PRO A 340 -10.77 2.74 -19.00
N LEU A 341 -12.08 2.68 -19.22
CA LEU A 341 -12.72 2.81 -20.54
C LEU A 341 -12.66 4.25 -21.09
N ASP A 342 -12.88 5.26 -20.24
CA ASP A 342 -12.76 6.66 -20.63
C ASP A 342 -11.30 6.97 -21.00
N ARG A 343 -10.36 6.55 -20.15
CA ARG A 343 -8.91 6.69 -20.40
C ARG A 343 -8.49 6.03 -21.72
N ASP A 344 -8.98 4.82 -22.00
CA ASP A 344 -8.69 4.12 -23.24
C ASP A 344 -9.23 4.87 -24.46
N THR A 345 -10.47 5.38 -24.36
CA THR A 345 -11.09 6.16 -25.44
C THR A 345 -10.27 7.40 -25.77
N GLU A 346 -9.91 8.17 -24.75
CA GLU A 346 -9.11 9.39 -24.95
C GLU A 346 -7.72 9.07 -25.50
N LEU A 347 -7.04 8.08 -24.93
CA LEU A 347 -5.69 7.70 -25.34
C LEU A 347 -5.67 7.25 -26.80
N ARG A 348 -6.68 6.49 -27.25
CA ARG A 348 -6.81 6.10 -28.66
C ARG A 348 -6.96 7.31 -29.57
N GLN A 349 -7.72 8.32 -29.16
CA GLN A 349 -7.86 9.54 -29.96
C GLN A 349 -6.54 10.30 -30.03
N TYR A 350 -5.78 10.40 -28.94
CA TYR A 350 -4.44 10.99 -28.95
C TYR A 350 -3.50 10.25 -29.90
N LEU A 351 -3.43 8.92 -29.79
CA LEU A 351 -2.61 8.07 -30.66
C LEU A 351 -3.01 8.19 -32.14
N GLN A 352 -4.30 8.33 -32.41
CA GLN A 352 -4.80 8.57 -33.77
C GLN A 352 -4.38 9.95 -34.28
N ARG A 353 -4.47 11.01 -33.47
CA ARG A 353 -4.08 12.36 -33.90
C ARG A 353 -2.58 12.50 -34.14
N GLN A 354 -1.76 11.96 -33.24
CA GLN A 354 -0.31 12.26 -33.23
C GLN A 354 0.58 11.19 -33.87
N TYR A 355 0.06 9.96 -34.05
CA TYR A 355 0.85 8.80 -34.48
C TYR A 355 0.20 7.98 -35.62
N ASP A 356 -0.75 8.55 -36.37
CA ASP A 356 -1.39 7.84 -37.48
C ASP A 356 -0.41 7.43 -38.60
N GLY A 357 0.54 8.32 -38.92
CA GLY A 357 1.52 8.11 -39.99
C GLY A 357 2.73 7.23 -39.63
N GLN A 358 2.80 6.68 -38.41
CA GLN A 358 3.93 5.85 -37.98
C GLN A 358 3.63 4.36 -38.07
N ARG A 359 4.62 3.58 -38.54
CA ARG A 359 4.54 2.11 -38.50
C ARG A 359 4.54 1.66 -37.04
N ARG A 360 3.38 1.18 -36.58
CA ARG A 360 3.20 0.73 -35.20
C ARG A 360 3.87 -0.63 -34.98
N ALA A 361 4.61 -0.74 -33.88
CA ALA A 361 5.06 -2.04 -33.39
C ALA A 361 3.86 -2.95 -33.12
N ARG A 362 4.05 -4.25 -33.35
CA ARG A 362 3.08 -5.28 -32.98
C ARG A 362 3.33 -5.70 -31.53
N VAL A 363 2.25 -6.03 -30.82
CA VAL A 363 2.35 -6.57 -29.46
C VAL A 363 3.16 -7.87 -29.51
N ASN A 364 4.16 -7.98 -28.65
CA ASN A 364 5.06 -9.11 -28.49
C ASN A 364 4.78 -9.81 -27.15
N ALA A 365 4.17 -10.98 -27.22
CA ALA A 365 3.94 -11.82 -26.06
C ALA A 365 5.15 -12.73 -25.74
N ASP A 366 5.99 -13.03 -26.72
CA ASP A 366 6.94 -14.15 -26.66
C ASP A 366 7.96 -13.97 -25.53
N GLY A 367 8.56 -12.78 -25.39
CA GLY A 367 9.57 -12.51 -24.36
C GLY A 367 9.04 -12.73 -22.95
N TRP A 368 7.83 -12.21 -22.67
CA TRP A 368 7.20 -12.34 -21.36
C TRP A 368 6.80 -13.79 -21.07
N GLN A 369 6.20 -14.49 -22.05
CA GLN A 369 5.79 -15.88 -21.88
C GLN A 369 6.99 -16.80 -21.68
N GLN A 370 8.08 -16.60 -22.44
CA GLN A 370 9.33 -17.36 -22.27
C GLN A 370 9.95 -17.16 -20.89
N LEU A 371 10.03 -15.91 -20.42
CA LEU A 371 10.54 -15.62 -19.08
C LEU A 371 9.65 -16.26 -18.00
N ARG A 372 8.33 -16.07 -18.08
CA ARG A 372 7.36 -16.61 -17.11
C ARG A 372 7.43 -18.12 -17.02
N ALA A 373 7.65 -18.80 -18.15
CA ALA A 373 7.77 -20.26 -18.22
C ALA A 373 9.17 -20.78 -17.84
N SER A 374 10.16 -19.90 -17.65
CA SER A 374 11.53 -20.33 -17.33
C SER A 374 11.62 -21.05 -15.97
N ASN A 375 12.54 -22.01 -15.86
CA ASN A 375 12.74 -22.82 -14.65
C ASN A 375 13.07 -22.01 -13.39
N ALA A 376 13.62 -20.80 -13.55
CA ALA A 376 13.94 -19.93 -12.43
C ALA A 376 12.74 -19.08 -11.96
N VAL A 377 11.80 -18.78 -12.87
CA VAL A 377 10.68 -17.85 -12.61
C VAL A 377 9.38 -18.60 -12.33
N ALA A 378 9.04 -19.61 -13.13
CA ALA A 378 7.75 -20.29 -13.03
C ALA A 378 7.51 -20.92 -11.64
N PRO A 379 8.45 -21.70 -11.05
CA PRO A 379 8.24 -22.28 -9.72
C PRO A 379 8.16 -21.23 -8.62
N SER A 380 8.87 -20.11 -8.79
CA SER A 380 8.89 -19.01 -7.83
C SER A 380 7.56 -18.23 -7.84
N LEU A 381 7.03 -17.89 -9.02
CA LEU A 381 5.71 -17.26 -9.14
C LEU A 381 4.60 -18.19 -8.65
N GLN A 382 4.70 -19.48 -8.94
CA GLN A 382 3.74 -20.48 -8.46
C GLN A 382 3.77 -20.58 -6.92
N ALA A 383 4.95 -20.54 -6.30
CA ALA A 383 5.07 -20.57 -4.84
C ALA A 383 4.37 -19.39 -4.16
N TYR A 384 4.49 -18.18 -4.70
CA TYR A 384 3.75 -17.03 -4.19
C TYR A 384 2.23 -17.16 -4.42
N LYS A 385 1.81 -17.79 -5.52
CA LYS A 385 0.39 -18.07 -5.79
C LYS A 385 -0.18 -19.06 -4.78
N ASP A 386 0.59 -20.10 -4.45
CA ASP A 386 0.25 -21.04 -3.40
C ASP A 386 0.26 -20.34 -2.02
N ALA A 387 1.22 -19.46 -1.71
CA ALA A 387 1.24 -18.71 -0.45
C ALA A 387 0.02 -17.77 -0.30
N TYR A 388 -0.39 -17.10 -1.38
CA TYR A 388 -1.62 -16.30 -1.40
C TYR A 388 -2.87 -17.18 -1.24
N ALA A 389 -2.94 -18.32 -1.93
CA ALA A 389 -4.03 -19.25 -1.79
C ALA A 389 -4.13 -19.85 -0.37
N ALA A 390 -3.00 -20.06 0.31
CA ALA A 390 -2.98 -20.45 1.72
C ALA A 390 -3.66 -19.38 2.59
N THR A 391 -3.32 -18.11 2.37
CA THR A 391 -3.94 -16.98 3.06
C THR A 391 -5.45 -16.94 2.81
N VAL A 392 -5.90 -17.03 1.55
CA VAL A 392 -7.33 -17.06 1.19
C VAL A 392 -8.07 -18.24 1.84
N ALA A 393 -7.46 -19.42 1.86
CA ALA A 393 -8.04 -20.60 2.51
C ALA A 393 -8.18 -20.41 4.04
N LEU A 394 -7.22 -19.78 4.71
CA LEU A 394 -7.34 -19.44 6.13
C LEU A 394 -8.53 -18.51 6.41
N GLU A 395 -8.77 -17.53 5.56
CA GLU A 395 -9.93 -16.64 5.69
C GLU A 395 -11.26 -17.38 5.58
N GLN A 396 -11.32 -18.37 4.69
CA GLN A 396 -12.47 -19.26 4.53
C GLN A 396 -12.56 -20.32 5.63
N ARG A 397 -11.69 -20.25 6.65
CA ARG A 397 -11.56 -21.22 7.74
C ARG A 397 -11.21 -22.64 7.25
N GLN A 398 -10.63 -22.76 6.06
CA GLN A 398 -10.18 -24.00 5.44
C GLN A 398 -8.73 -24.31 5.80
N VAL A 399 -8.46 -24.55 7.10
CA VAL A 399 -7.10 -24.70 7.63
C VAL A 399 -6.32 -25.84 6.97
N ARG A 400 -6.98 -26.97 6.67
CA ARG A 400 -6.34 -28.11 6.00
C ARG A 400 -5.87 -27.77 4.59
N GLU A 401 -6.69 -27.04 3.86
CA GLU A 401 -6.36 -26.60 2.50
C GLU A 401 -5.24 -25.56 2.51
N ALA A 402 -5.30 -24.63 3.47
CA ALA A 402 -4.25 -23.64 3.69
C ALA A 402 -2.87 -24.29 3.95
N ARG A 403 -2.85 -25.37 4.74
CA ARG A 403 -1.63 -26.17 4.97
C ARG A 403 -1.07 -26.74 3.67
N LEU A 404 -1.90 -27.37 2.83
CA LEU A 404 -1.45 -27.95 1.57
C LEU A 404 -0.85 -26.88 0.65
N PHE A 405 -1.49 -25.72 0.55
CA PHE A 405 -0.97 -24.57 -0.17
C PHE A 405 0.38 -24.08 0.40
N SER A 406 0.48 -23.93 1.72
CA SER A 406 1.73 -23.53 2.38
C SER A 406 2.87 -24.52 2.15
N GLU A 407 2.61 -25.83 2.24
CA GLU A 407 3.60 -26.88 1.98
C GLU A 407 4.11 -26.85 0.53
N ARG A 408 3.23 -26.61 -0.45
CA ARG A 408 3.63 -26.40 -1.85
C ARG A 408 4.46 -25.13 -2.04
N ALA A 409 4.08 -24.03 -1.39
CA ALA A 409 4.84 -22.78 -1.44
C ALA A 409 6.27 -22.94 -0.88
N LEU A 410 6.43 -23.75 0.17
CA LEU A 410 7.72 -24.07 0.78
C LEU A 410 8.59 -25.01 -0.07
N ALA A 411 7.98 -25.77 -0.99
CA ALA A 411 8.68 -26.60 -1.97
C ALA A 411 9.14 -25.78 -3.19
N SER A 412 9.84 -24.67 -2.95
CA SER A 412 10.22 -23.72 -4.00
C SER A 412 11.60 -23.07 -3.80
N PRO A 413 12.17 -22.44 -4.84
CA PRO A 413 13.41 -21.67 -4.72
C PRO A 413 13.31 -20.43 -3.82
N VAL A 414 12.09 -19.94 -3.56
CA VAL A 414 11.81 -18.70 -2.81
C VAL A 414 11.27 -18.99 -1.40
N ARG A 415 11.38 -20.23 -0.93
CA ARG A 415 10.82 -20.73 0.34
C ARG A 415 11.23 -19.96 1.59
N ASP A 416 12.36 -19.27 1.57
CA ASP A 416 12.94 -18.50 2.66
C ASP A 416 12.67 -16.99 2.54
N GLN A 417 11.87 -16.57 1.55
CA GLN A 417 11.47 -15.17 1.40
C GLN A 417 10.30 -14.80 2.31
N PRO A 418 10.17 -13.51 2.68
CA PRO A 418 9.24 -13.07 3.72
C PRO A 418 7.78 -13.42 3.45
N GLY A 419 7.29 -13.27 2.21
CA GLY A 419 5.91 -13.60 1.86
C GLY A 419 5.56 -15.08 2.04
N ILE A 420 6.48 -15.99 1.67
CA ILE A 420 6.28 -17.44 1.84
C ILE A 420 6.28 -17.82 3.33
N ARG A 421 7.22 -17.25 4.09
CA ARG A 421 7.32 -17.48 5.54
C ARG A 421 6.16 -16.86 6.31
N ARG A 422 5.61 -15.73 5.86
CA ARG A 422 4.38 -15.13 6.41
C ARG A 422 3.18 -16.06 6.24
N ALA A 423 3.00 -16.65 5.05
CA ALA A 423 1.92 -17.61 4.83
C ALA A 423 2.06 -18.85 5.73
N GLN A 424 3.27 -19.39 5.85
CA GLN A 424 3.56 -20.49 6.78
C GLN A 424 3.24 -20.10 8.23
N PHE A 425 3.70 -18.93 8.69
CA PHE A 425 3.41 -18.40 10.01
C PHE A 425 1.90 -18.38 10.30
N SER A 426 1.10 -17.83 9.38
CA SER A 426 -0.35 -17.74 9.53
C SER A 426 -1.02 -19.11 9.62
N VAL A 427 -0.56 -20.09 8.82
CA VAL A 427 -1.07 -21.46 8.87
C VAL A 427 -0.75 -22.12 10.22
N GLU A 428 0.50 -22.07 10.66
CA GLU A 428 0.92 -22.67 11.93
C GLU A 428 0.20 -22.00 13.12
N MET A 429 -0.02 -20.68 13.06
CA MET A 429 -0.82 -19.96 14.05
C MET A 429 -2.29 -20.42 14.08
N ALA A 430 -2.91 -20.64 12.92
CA ALA A 430 -4.28 -21.14 12.81
C ALA A 430 -4.44 -22.57 13.37
N GLU A 431 -3.36 -23.35 13.37
CA GLU A 431 -3.32 -24.70 13.91
C GLU A 431 -2.91 -24.77 15.38
N GLY A 432 -2.64 -23.61 16.00
CA GLY A 432 -2.19 -23.50 17.38
C GLY A 432 -0.71 -23.86 17.59
N LYS A 433 0.05 -24.05 16.52
CA LYS A 433 1.46 -24.44 16.49
C LYS A 433 2.38 -23.22 16.58
N ARG A 434 2.36 -22.57 17.75
CA ARG A 434 3.01 -21.26 17.96
C ARG A 434 4.52 -21.30 17.82
N ARG A 435 5.15 -22.40 18.23
CA ARG A 435 6.61 -22.55 18.16
C ARG A 435 7.05 -22.67 16.71
N GLU A 436 6.31 -23.45 15.94
CA GLU A 436 6.48 -23.66 14.50
C GLU A 436 6.19 -22.37 13.72
N ALA A 437 5.17 -21.63 14.11
CA ALA A 437 4.89 -20.30 13.56
C ALA A 437 6.09 -19.37 13.73
N LEU A 438 6.64 -19.25 14.94
CA LEU A 438 7.83 -18.44 15.17
C LEU A 438 9.03 -18.94 14.34
N GLN A 439 9.23 -20.26 14.26
CA GLN A 439 10.28 -20.85 13.44
C GLN A 439 10.11 -20.49 11.95
N ALA A 440 8.87 -20.35 11.46
CA ALA A 440 8.62 -19.88 10.11
C ALA A 440 9.16 -18.45 9.89
N LEU A 441 8.87 -17.52 10.80
CA LEU A 441 9.42 -16.15 10.71
C LEU A 441 10.94 -16.12 10.83
N GLN A 442 11.51 -16.90 11.76
CA GLN A 442 12.96 -17.01 11.93
C GLN A 442 13.66 -17.63 10.71
N ALA A 443 12.94 -18.39 9.89
CA ALA A 443 13.45 -18.98 8.66
C ALA A 443 13.41 -18.03 7.46
N ILE A 444 13.10 -16.73 7.66
CA ILE A 444 13.35 -15.66 6.69
C ILE A 444 14.86 -15.42 6.60
N LYS A 445 15.43 -15.63 5.41
CA LYS A 445 16.88 -15.49 5.20
C LYS A 445 17.31 -14.04 4.98
N ASP A 446 16.51 -13.30 4.22
CA ASP A 446 16.77 -11.90 3.88
C ASP A 446 15.65 -11.00 4.37
N TRP A 447 15.85 -10.45 5.56
CA TRP A 447 14.94 -9.50 6.19
C TRP A 447 14.90 -8.13 5.50
N SER A 448 15.85 -7.82 4.60
CA SER A 448 15.78 -6.57 3.83
C SER A 448 14.56 -6.54 2.89
N LEU A 449 14.02 -7.72 2.56
CA LEU A 449 12.82 -7.89 1.75
C LEU A 449 11.52 -7.79 2.58
N ALA A 450 11.59 -7.81 3.90
CA ALA A 450 10.41 -7.91 4.76
C ALA A 450 9.59 -6.59 4.80
N SER A 451 8.29 -6.72 5.01
CA SER A 451 7.38 -5.60 5.31
C SER A 451 7.56 -5.09 6.74
N PRO A 452 7.12 -3.84 7.04
CA PRO A 452 6.93 -3.35 8.40
C PRO A 452 6.23 -4.36 9.33
N GLU A 453 5.19 -5.01 8.83
CA GLU A 453 4.40 -6.01 9.57
C GLU A 453 5.27 -7.15 10.13
N LEU A 454 6.15 -7.72 9.31
CA LEU A 454 6.96 -8.86 9.75
C LEU A 454 7.99 -8.46 10.80
N TYR A 455 8.53 -7.24 10.68
CA TYR A 455 9.36 -6.66 11.74
C TYR A 455 8.55 -6.49 13.03
N ASP A 456 7.34 -5.91 12.96
CA ASP A 456 6.46 -5.75 14.12
C ASP A 456 6.17 -7.09 14.81
N LEU A 457 5.90 -8.16 14.05
CA LEU A 457 5.66 -9.50 14.62
C LEU A 457 6.87 -10.02 15.41
N MET A 458 8.08 -9.88 14.87
CA MET A 458 9.30 -10.32 15.57
C MET A 458 9.66 -9.43 16.75
N ILE A 459 9.48 -8.11 16.62
CA ILE A 459 9.71 -7.15 17.71
C ILE A 459 8.73 -7.44 18.86
N ALA A 460 7.45 -7.60 18.56
CA ALA A 460 6.44 -7.95 19.54
C ALA A 460 6.75 -9.29 20.22
N HIS A 461 7.23 -10.28 19.48
CA HIS A 461 7.70 -11.54 20.05
C HIS A 461 8.81 -11.34 21.10
N HIS A 462 9.86 -10.58 20.76
CA HIS A 462 10.96 -10.31 21.68
C HIS A 462 10.50 -9.53 22.93
N LEU A 463 9.69 -8.48 22.73
CA LEU A 463 9.14 -7.69 23.83
C LEU A 463 8.25 -8.53 24.77
N LEU A 464 7.45 -9.45 24.23
CA LEU A 464 6.57 -10.31 25.04
C LEU A 464 7.35 -11.29 25.90
N ASN A 465 8.48 -11.77 25.40
CA ASN A 465 9.40 -12.69 26.09
C ASN A 465 10.42 -11.97 26.98
N LYS A 466 10.28 -10.65 27.17
CA LYS A 466 11.21 -9.83 27.97
C LYS A 466 12.66 -9.90 27.47
N ASP A 467 12.83 -9.91 26.15
CA ASP A 467 14.13 -9.80 25.49
C ASP A 467 14.25 -8.44 24.77
N PRO A 468 14.44 -7.34 25.52
CA PRO A 468 14.48 -6.01 24.93
C PRO A 468 15.73 -5.78 24.06
N HIS A 469 16.83 -6.50 24.28
CA HIS A 469 18.02 -6.38 23.45
C HIS A 469 17.78 -6.93 22.05
N ALA A 470 17.15 -8.11 21.92
CA ALA A 470 16.78 -8.64 20.62
C ALA A 470 15.70 -7.78 19.93
N ALA A 471 14.75 -7.23 20.70
CA ALA A 471 13.78 -6.27 20.18
C ALA A 471 14.47 -5.03 19.57
N LEU A 472 15.43 -4.42 20.29
CA LEU A 472 16.19 -3.27 19.80
C LEU A 472 17.06 -3.61 18.59
N ALA A 473 17.66 -4.80 18.54
CA ALA A 473 18.42 -5.25 17.38
C ALA A 473 17.53 -5.38 16.13
N MET A 474 16.34 -5.95 16.29
CA MET A 474 15.35 -6.07 15.20
C MET A 474 14.83 -4.70 14.76
N ILE A 475 14.52 -3.79 15.70
CA ILE A 475 14.14 -2.41 15.40
C ILE A 475 15.25 -1.71 14.61
N ALA A 476 16.50 -1.80 15.04
CA ALA A 476 17.62 -1.16 14.35
C ALA A 476 17.81 -1.71 12.92
N GLN A 477 17.56 -3.00 12.71
CA GLN A 477 17.57 -3.61 11.38
C GLN A 477 16.40 -3.12 10.51
N ALA A 478 15.21 -3.00 11.09
CA ALA A 478 14.02 -2.46 10.42
C ALA A 478 14.23 -0.99 10.00
N GLU A 479 14.75 -0.16 10.91
CA GLU A 479 15.09 1.25 10.66
C GLU A 479 16.07 1.41 9.50
N ARG A 480 17.14 0.59 9.44
CA ARG A 480 18.10 0.59 8.33
C ARG A 480 17.49 0.13 7.00
N THR A 481 16.59 -0.85 7.06
CA THR A 481 15.99 -1.45 5.86
C THR A 481 14.91 -0.56 5.26
N LEU A 482 14.06 0.01 6.12
CA LEU A 482 12.86 0.76 5.73
C LEU A 482 13.10 2.27 5.74
N GLY A 483 14.25 2.72 6.24
CA GLY A 483 14.64 4.12 6.26
C GLY A 483 13.83 4.97 7.23
N SER A 484 13.20 4.38 8.27
CA SER A 484 12.31 5.13 9.16
C SER A 484 12.36 4.69 10.62
N GLU A 485 12.74 5.63 11.48
CA GLU A 485 12.64 5.51 12.94
C GLU A 485 11.24 5.82 13.47
N GLU A 486 10.48 6.69 12.79
CA GLU A 486 9.09 7.03 13.16
C GLU A 486 8.20 5.78 13.22
N LEU A 487 8.48 4.80 12.37
CA LEU A 487 7.69 3.59 12.24
C LEU A 487 7.70 2.74 13.51
N PHE A 488 8.84 2.62 14.21
CA PHE A 488 9.03 1.70 15.34
C PHE A 488 9.34 2.40 16.67
N ILE A 489 9.16 3.72 16.74
CA ILE A 489 9.53 4.50 17.93
C ILE A 489 8.77 4.07 19.20
N THR A 490 7.53 3.62 19.06
CA THR A 490 6.71 3.11 20.18
C THR A 490 7.25 1.79 20.74
N GLU A 491 7.66 0.89 19.87
CA GLU A 491 8.28 -0.38 20.20
C GLU A 491 9.66 -0.16 20.84
N LYS A 492 10.42 0.81 20.33
CA LYS A 492 11.73 1.23 20.85
C LYS A 492 11.59 1.82 22.26
N LEU A 493 10.55 2.61 22.50
CA LEU A 493 10.18 3.07 23.85
C LEU A 493 9.89 1.90 24.78
N ALA A 494 9.05 0.95 24.35
CA ALA A 494 8.70 -0.23 25.16
C ALA A 494 9.93 -1.10 25.50
N ALA A 495 10.87 -1.28 24.56
CA ALA A 495 12.10 -2.01 24.81
C ALA A 495 12.99 -1.31 25.86
N ASN A 496 13.17 0.00 25.75
CA ASN A 496 13.97 0.78 26.70
C ASN A 496 13.31 0.88 28.09
N GLN A 497 11.98 0.88 28.16
CA GLN A 497 11.26 0.75 29.43
C GLN A 497 11.53 -0.60 30.11
N GLN A 498 11.61 -1.71 29.35
CA GLN A 498 11.99 -3.02 29.91
C GLN A 498 13.44 -3.05 30.41
N LEU A 499 14.33 -2.31 29.75
CA LEU A 499 15.72 -2.12 30.19
C LEU A 499 15.86 -1.18 31.40
N LYS A 500 14.80 -0.44 31.75
CA LYS A 500 14.83 0.64 32.76
C LYS A 500 15.84 1.74 32.41
N ASP A 501 16.01 2.02 31.12
CA ASP A 501 16.86 3.12 30.64
C ASP A 501 16.05 4.42 30.59
N ASP A 502 15.89 5.07 31.75
CA ASP A 502 15.07 6.27 31.88
C ASP A 502 15.57 7.44 31.03
N ALA A 503 16.88 7.51 30.76
CA ALA A 503 17.46 8.54 29.91
C ALA A 503 17.01 8.36 28.46
N GLN A 504 17.16 7.13 27.94
CA GLN A 504 16.76 6.80 26.58
C GLN A 504 15.24 6.90 26.39
N VAL A 505 14.45 6.49 27.39
CA VAL A 505 12.98 6.62 27.36
C VAL A 505 12.56 8.09 27.25
N LYS A 506 13.14 9.00 28.04
CA LYS A 506 12.83 10.44 27.97
C LYS A 506 13.16 11.03 26.60
N GLU A 507 14.33 10.69 26.06
CA GLU A 507 14.76 11.22 24.76
C GLU A 507 13.90 10.70 23.62
N LEU A 508 13.63 9.39 23.58
CA LEU A 508 12.74 8.78 22.59
C LEU A 508 11.33 9.34 22.69
N ALA A 509 10.82 9.60 23.90
CA ALA A 509 9.46 10.09 24.05
C ALA A 509 9.32 11.55 23.59
N ARG A 510 10.33 12.39 23.86
CA ARG A 510 10.44 13.73 23.27
C ARG A 510 10.41 13.65 21.75
N LYS A 511 11.24 12.80 21.14
CA LYS A 511 11.30 12.58 19.69
C LYS A 511 9.98 12.07 19.11
N CYS A 512 9.32 11.13 19.79
CA CYS A 512 8.02 10.57 19.45
C CYS A 512 6.95 11.67 19.30
N THR A 513 6.93 12.67 20.19
CA THR A 513 5.98 13.79 20.10
C THR A 513 6.23 14.78 18.95
N GLN A 514 7.40 14.70 18.30
CA GLN A 514 7.75 15.53 17.14
C GLN A 514 7.27 14.92 15.82
N TYR A 515 7.01 13.61 15.78
CA TYR A 515 6.52 12.93 14.59
C TYR A 515 5.04 13.21 14.37
N PRO A 516 4.63 13.81 13.23
CA PRO A 516 3.25 14.18 12.97
C PRO A 516 2.27 13.01 13.10
N THR A 517 2.64 11.82 12.63
CA THR A 517 1.74 10.64 12.65
C THR A 517 1.69 9.93 13.99
N ARG A 518 2.69 10.14 14.86
CA ARG A 518 2.80 9.45 16.16
C ARG A 518 2.47 10.34 17.35
N LYS A 519 2.53 11.66 17.20
CA LYS A 519 2.41 12.65 18.28
C LYS A 519 1.27 12.38 19.27
N ASP A 520 0.07 12.09 18.77
CA ASP A 520 -1.08 11.88 19.65
C ASP A 520 -1.06 10.53 20.38
N GLY A 521 -0.48 9.50 19.77
CA GLY A 521 -0.21 8.23 20.43
C GLY A 521 0.89 8.36 21.50
N CYS A 522 1.98 9.06 21.16
CA CYS A 522 3.12 9.28 22.05
C CYS A 522 2.77 10.11 23.29
N LYS A 523 1.91 11.13 23.13
CA LYS A 523 1.41 11.94 24.26
C LYS A 523 0.68 11.10 25.31
N LYS A 524 0.05 9.99 24.91
CA LYS A 524 -0.65 9.08 25.83
C LYS A 524 0.30 8.12 26.57
N LEU A 525 1.55 7.98 26.08
CA LEU A 525 2.57 7.11 26.66
C LEU A 525 3.51 7.84 27.63
N LEU A 526 3.46 9.17 27.65
CA LEU A 526 4.23 10.01 28.56
C LEU A 526 3.50 10.17 29.91
N PRO A 527 4.18 10.01 31.06
CA PRO A 527 3.62 10.44 32.34
C PRO A 527 3.41 11.96 32.33
N ALA A 528 2.29 12.40 32.92
CA ALA A 528 1.88 13.80 32.99
C ALA A 528 2.87 14.69 33.75
#